data_AF-A0A524GJ79-F1
#
_entry.id   AF-A0A524GJ79-F1
#
_cell.length_a   1.000
_cell.length_b   1.000
_cell.length_c   1.000
_cell.angle_alpha   90.00
_cell.angle_beta   90.00
_cell.angle_gamma   90.00
#
_symmetry.space_group_name_H-M   'P 1'
#
loop_
_entity.id
_entity.type
_entity.pdbx_description
1 polymer ?
#
loop_
_entity_poly.entity_id
_entity_poly.type
_entity_poly.pdbx_seq_one_letter_code
_entity_poly.pdbx_strand_id
1 'polypeptide(L)' 'DMADFGAMNEVYAKHFGDHRPARSTVAVAGLPKGARVEIDVVARKD' A
#
# COMPACT_ATOMS: atom_id res chain seq x y z
N ASP A 1 2.00 1.15 -11.01
CA ASP A 1 1.75 2.44 -11.71
C ASP A 1 0.73 3.26 -10.91
N MET A 2 0.64 4.58 -11.08
CA MET A 2 -0.47 5.36 -10.50
C MET A 2 -1.82 4.94 -11.09
N ALA A 3 -1.83 4.38 -12.31
CA ALA A 3 -3.00 3.71 -12.88
C ALA A 3 -3.51 2.54 -12.01
N ASP A 4 -2.64 1.88 -11.22
CA ASP A 4 -3.02 0.77 -10.34
C ASP A 4 -3.55 1.24 -8.97
N PHE A 5 -3.56 2.55 -8.67
CA PHE A 5 -3.86 3.07 -7.33
C PHE A 5 -5.26 2.68 -6.85
N GLY A 6 -6.27 2.72 -7.72
CA GLY A 6 -7.63 2.31 -7.39
C GLY A 6 -7.71 0.82 -7.03
N ALA A 7 -7.20 -0.04 -7.91
CA ALA A 7 -7.20 -1.50 -7.70
C ALA A 7 -6.40 -1.90 -6.45
N MET A 8 -5.25 -1.25 -6.20
CA MET A 8 -4.47 -1.48 -4.99
C MET A 8 -5.27 -1.10 -3.73
N ASN A 9 -5.95 0.04 -3.73
CA ASN A 9 -6.73 0.49 -2.57
C ASN A 9 -7.88 -0.46 -2.23
N GLU A 10 -8.55 -1.05 -3.23
CA GLU A 10 -9.60 -2.05 -2.99
C GLU A 10 -9.06 -3.28 -2.24
N VAL A 11 -7.89 -3.77 -2.63
CA VAL A 11 -7.23 -4.90 -1.96
C VAL A 11 -6.70 -4.49 -0.59
N TYR A 12 -6.09 -3.32 -0.48
CA TYR A 12 -5.58 -2.77 0.78
C TYR A 12 -6.69 -2.66 1.82
N ALA A 13 -7.83 -2.09 1.46
CA ALA A 13 -8.97 -1.92 2.38
C ALA A 13 -9.48 -3.25 2.95
N LYS A 14 -9.52 -4.31 2.13
CA LYS A 14 -9.92 -5.65 2.58
C LYS A 14 -9.01 -6.22 3.66
N HIS A 15 -7.73 -5.87 3.67
CA HIS A 15 -6.76 -6.36 4.66
C HIS A 15 -6.85 -5.61 6.00
N PHE A 16 -7.25 -4.34 5.99
CA PHE A 16 -7.32 -3.52 7.21
C PHE A 16 -8.71 -3.45 7.85
N GLY A 17 -9.76 -3.95 7.18
CA GLY A 17 -11.12 -3.96 7.74
C GLY A 17 -11.60 -2.55 8.08
N ASP A 18 -11.93 -2.27 9.34
CA ASP A 18 -12.28 -0.93 9.83
C ASP A 18 -11.07 -0.11 10.28
N HIS A 19 -9.90 -0.73 10.43
CA HIS A 19 -8.68 -0.02 10.79
C HIS A 19 -8.25 0.94 9.66
N ARG A 20 -7.83 2.14 10.03
CA ARG A 20 -7.38 3.19 9.09
C ARG A 20 -5.99 3.67 9.54
N PRO A 21 -4.92 2.91 9.26
CA PRO A 21 -3.58 3.33 9.64
C PRO A 21 -3.19 4.59 8.86
N ALA A 22 -2.39 5.45 9.48
CA ALA A 22 -1.74 6.55 8.76
C ALA A 22 -0.87 5.97 7.62
N ARG A 23 -0.93 6.58 6.43
CA ARG A 23 -0.22 6.07 5.25
C ARG A 23 0.22 7.22 4.32
N SER A 24 1.33 6.99 3.64
CA SER A 24 1.75 7.73 2.45
C SER A 24 1.73 6.80 1.22
N THR A 25 1.33 7.31 0.07
CA THR A 25 1.39 6.56 -1.19
C THR A 25 1.94 7.45 -2.29
N VAL A 26 2.99 6.98 -2.95
CA VAL A 26 3.68 7.70 -4.03
C VAL A 26 3.94 6.74 -5.18
N ALA A 27 3.96 7.26 -6.41
CA ALA A 27 4.52 6.55 -7.55
C ALA A 27 6.03 6.78 -7.59
N VAL A 28 6.78 5.74 -7.93
CA VAL A 28 8.25 5.76 -8.04
C VAL A 28 8.68 5.27 -9.43
N ALA A 29 9.92 5.56 -9.83
CA ALA A 29 10.44 5.17 -11.14
C ALA A 29 10.53 3.64 -11.32
N GLY A 30 10.69 2.87 -10.24
CA GLY A 30 10.71 1.42 -10.27
C GLY A 30 10.88 0.83 -8.87
N LEU A 31 10.57 -0.46 -8.75
CA LEU A 31 10.73 -1.23 -7.51
C LEU A 31 11.64 -2.45 -7.74
N PRO A 32 12.27 -2.99 -6.69
CA PRO A 32 13.07 -4.22 -6.78
C PRO A 32 12.30 -5.36 -7.45
N LYS A 33 13.01 -6.17 -8.25
CA LYS A 33 12.45 -7.31 -9.02
C LYS A 33 11.30 -6.94 -9.97
N GLY A 34 11.10 -5.66 -10.29
CA GLY A 34 9.99 -5.21 -11.14
C GLY A 34 8.62 -5.34 -10.47
N ALA A 35 8.58 -5.30 -9.13
CA ALA A 35 7.32 -5.33 -8.39
C ALA A 35 6.41 -4.16 -8.77
N ARG A 36 5.09 -4.36 -8.68
CA ARG A 36 4.10 -3.31 -8.99
C ARG A 36 3.79 -2.41 -7.79
N VAL A 37 3.89 -2.96 -6.58
CA VAL A 37 3.61 -2.30 -5.30
C VAL A 37 4.55 -2.89 -4.25
N GLU A 38 5.05 -2.04 -3.36
CA GLU A 38 5.79 -2.39 -2.15
C GLU A 38 5.21 -1.58 -0.99
N ILE A 39 5.11 -2.18 0.20
CA ILE A 39 4.53 -1.54 1.39
C ILE A 39 5.44 -1.82 2.59
N ASP A 40 5.88 -0.75 3.25
CA ASP A 40 6.51 -0.80 4.58
C ASP A 40 5.52 -0.27 5.63
N VAL A 41 5.55 -0.84 6.84
CA VAL A 41 4.56 -0.60 7.89
C VAL A 41 5.21 -0.57 9.27
N VAL A 42 4.84 0.42 10.07
CA VAL A 42 5.09 0.44 11.52
C VAL A 42 3.80 0.07 12.25
N ALA A 43 3.89 -0.89 13.17
CA ALA A 43 2.80 -1.29 14.04
C ALA A 43 3.25 -1.21 15.50
N ARG A 44 2.29 -1.01 16.41
CA ARG A 44 2.52 -1.12 17.86
C ARG A 44 1.79 -2.34 18.40
N LYS A 45 2.39 -2.98 19.39
CA LYS A 45 1.71 -3.96 20.23
C LYS A 45 1.27 -3.24 21.50
N ASP A 46 0.02 -3.41 21.88
CA ASP A 46 -0.49 -2.91 23.17
C ASP A 46 0.13 -3.71 24.35
#